data_AF-A0A2N1WB61-F1
#
_entry.id   AF-A0A2N1WB61-F1
#
_cell.length_a   1.000
_cell.length_b   1.000
_cell.length_c   1.000
_cell.angle_alpha   90.00
_cell.angle_beta   90.00
_cell.angle_gamma   90.00
#
_symmetry.space_group_name_H-M   'P 1'
#
loop_
_entity.id
_entity.type
_entity.pdbx_description
1 polymer ?
#
loop_
_entity_poly.entity_id
_entity_poly.type
_entity_poly.pdbx_seq_one_letter_code
_entity_poly.pdbx_strand_id
1 'polypeptide(L)'
;GSGGRARLDRLPVIGKTGTAVLRNAEGNYQGAGHRASFAGIFPGDDPQVVIYVMIARPRGGEIYGGAIAAPMVRSILQQILATPSSPLDRDDLLERVSLPVVAERVEPIPPPKLVRLPLAADQNGAARSIAIPELVGQSSRAAIFRLHQLGLTVRLSGAGTIRGSEPAAGTSVTPGTSVTLFAGSEQ
;
A
#
# COMPACT_ATOMS: atom_id res chain seq x y z
N GLY A 1 -0.63 -0.78 10.73
CA GLY A 1 0.19 0.03 9.81
C GLY A 1 1.58 0.25 10.37
N SER A 2 2.58 0.59 9.54
CA SER A 2 4.00 0.72 9.94
C SER A 2 4.36 1.96 10.79
N GLY A 3 3.36 2.73 11.24
CA GLY A 3 3.53 3.92 12.07
C GLY A 3 3.55 3.69 13.58
N GLY A 4 3.55 2.43 14.04
CA GLY A 4 3.41 2.09 15.47
C GLY A 4 4.46 2.69 16.41
N ARG A 5 5.64 3.09 15.88
CA ARG A 5 6.71 3.73 16.68
C ARG A 5 6.41 5.20 17.07
N ALA A 6 5.35 5.80 16.54
CA ALA A 6 4.87 7.11 16.95
C ALA A 6 3.87 7.06 18.13
N ARG A 7 3.50 5.86 18.62
CA ARG A 7 2.45 5.68 19.63
C ARG A 7 2.85 6.28 20.98
N LEU A 8 1.90 6.99 21.60
CA LEU A 8 1.87 7.32 23.02
C LEU A 8 0.85 6.41 23.71
N ASP A 9 1.11 6.02 24.95
CA ASP A 9 0.38 4.93 25.61
C ASP A 9 -1.11 5.22 25.77
N ARG A 10 -1.43 6.34 26.43
CA ARG A 10 -2.80 6.74 26.79
C ARG A 10 -3.40 7.81 25.87
N LEU A 11 -2.64 8.33 24.91
CA LEU A 11 -3.09 9.38 24.00
C LEU A 11 -2.90 8.90 22.57
N PRO A 12 -3.98 8.70 21.80
CA PRO A 12 -3.87 8.14 20.45
C PRO A 12 -3.15 9.12 19.51
N VAL A 13 -2.19 8.60 18.75
CA VAL A 13 -1.51 9.32 17.66
C VAL A 13 -1.92 8.65 16.36
N ILE A 14 -2.52 9.41 15.44
CA ILE A 14 -2.78 8.94 14.09
C ILE A 14 -1.62 9.40 13.21
N GLY A 15 -1.05 8.48 12.42
CA GLY A 15 0.02 8.89 11.52
C GLY A 15 0.29 7.93 10.38
N LYS A 16 0.87 8.48 9.32
CA LYS A 16 1.18 7.79 8.08
C LYS A 16 2.65 7.92 7.73
N THR A 17 3.23 6.78 7.38
CA THR A 17 4.59 6.67 6.86
C THR A 17 4.63 6.97 5.36
N GLY A 18 5.68 7.68 4.95
CA GLY A 18 6.06 7.88 3.55
C GLY A 18 7.52 7.50 3.36
N THR A 19 7.82 6.82 2.25
CA THR A 19 9.19 6.58 1.79
C THR A 19 9.21 6.86 0.31
N ALA A 20 10.03 7.82 -0.13
CA ALA A 20 10.17 8.19 -1.53
C ALA A 20 11.60 7.96 -2.01
N VAL A 21 11.77 7.54 -3.26
CA VAL A 21 13.08 7.50 -3.91
C VAL A 21 13.35 8.86 -4.53
N LEU A 22 14.56 9.38 -4.34
CA LEU A 22 14.99 10.66 -4.91
C LEU A 22 15.27 10.51 -6.41
N ARG A 23 15.15 11.61 -7.16
CA ARG A 23 15.73 11.71 -8.52
C ARG A 23 17.14 12.29 -8.42
N ASN A 24 18.06 11.74 -9.21
CA ASN A 24 19.38 12.35 -9.43
C ASN A 24 19.29 13.53 -10.41
N ALA A 25 20.44 14.16 -10.67
CA ALA A 25 20.54 15.32 -11.56
C ALA A 25 20.13 14.98 -13.01
N GLU A 26 20.32 13.71 -13.41
CA GLU A 26 19.97 13.15 -14.71
C GLU A 26 18.48 12.76 -14.81
N GLY A 27 17.71 12.99 -13.73
CA GLY A 27 16.28 12.76 -13.69
C GLY A 27 15.86 11.31 -13.49
N ASN A 28 16.79 10.38 -13.23
CA ASN A 28 16.48 8.99 -12.94
C ASN A 28 16.63 8.67 -11.43
N TYR A 29 16.21 7.48 -11.01
CA TYR A 29 16.08 7.13 -9.58
C TYR A 29 17.26 6.29 -9.05
N GLN A 30 18.24 5.97 -9.90
CA GLN A 30 19.34 5.07 -9.55
C GLN A 30 20.37 5.81 -8.66
N GLY A 31 20.70 5.22 -7.51
CA GLY A 31 21.73 5.75 -6.60
C GLY A 31 21.41 7.09 -5.92
N ALA A 32 20.26 7.70 -6.21
CA ALA A 32 19.87 9.02 -5.72
C ALA A 32 19.51 9.06 -4.22
N GLY A 33 19.29 7.89 -3.62
CA GLY A 33 18.93 7.73 -2.21
C GLY A 33 17.43 7.87 -1.95
N HIS A 34 17.06 7.93 -0.67
CA HIS A 34 15.67 7.92 -0.23
C HIS A 34 15.32 9.16 0.61
N ARG A 35 14.03 9.51 0.66
CA ARG A 35 13.42 10.38 1.66
C ARG A 35 12.51 9.54 2.53
N ALA A 36 12.78 9.56 3.83
CA ALA A 36 11.95 8.93 4.84
C ALA A 36 11.11 10.01 5.50
N SER A 37 9.79 9.84 5.55
CA SER A 37 8.89 10.82 6.14
C SER A 37 7.79 10.20 7.01
N PHE A 38 7.31 10.99 7.95
CA PHE A 38 6.16 10.67 8.77
C PHE A 38 5.30 11.92 8.96
N ALA A 39 4.01 11.79 8.72
CA ALA A 39 3.01 12.79 9.09
C ALA A 39 2.16 12.21 10.21
N GLY A 40 2.08 12.93 11.33
CA GLY A 40 1.26 12.57 12.49
C GLY A 40 0.32 13.71 12.86
N ILE A 41 -0.87 13.36 13.33
CA ILE A 41 -1.82 14.28 13.94
C ILE A 41 -2.06 13.85 15.39
N PHE A 42 -2.23 14.84 16.26
CA PHE A 42 -2.38 14.62 17.69
C PHE A 42 -3.23 15.70 18.35
N PRO A 43 -4.14 15.35 19.28
CA PRO A 43 -4.68 14.00 19.51
C PRO A 43 -5.29 13.37 18.26
N GLY A 44 -5.45 12.05 18.24
CA GLY A 44 -5.94 11.32 17.06
C GLY A 44 -7.44 11.52 16.80
N ASP A 45 -8.22 11.72 17.86
CA ASP A 45 -9.67 11.86 17.89
C ASP A 45 -10.14 13.30 17.65
N ASP A 46 -9.46 14.27 18.25
CA ASP A 46 -9.66 15.71 18.01
C ASP A 46 -8.29 16.40 17.86
N PRO A 47 -7.79 16.57 16.63
CA PRO A 47 -6.43 17.02 16.36
C PRO A 47 -6.18 18.49 16.69
N GLN A 48 -5.20 18.75 17.55
CA GLN A 48 -4.73 20.09 17.91
C GLN A 48 -3.41 20.46 17.21
N VAL A 49 -2.58 19.46 16.90
CA VAL A 49 -1.28 19.65 16.23
C VAL A 49 -1.08 18.65 15.09
N VAL A 50 -0.38 19.13 14.06
CA VAL A 50 0.13 18.31 12.96
C VAL A 50 1.65 18.36 13.00
N ILE A 51 2.29 17.20 13.00
CA ILE A 51 3.74 17.08 13.00
C ILE A 51 4.16 16.33 11.75
N TYR A 52 4.98 17.00 10.96
CA TYR A 52 5.58 16.41 9.76
C TYR A 52 7.09 16.38 9.90
N VAL A 53 7.66 15.18 9.80
CA VAL A 53 9.11 14.96 9.81
C VAL A 53 9.51 14.37 8.47
N MET A 54 10.47 15.00 7.81
CA MET A 54 11.12 14.49 6.60
C MET A 54 12.63 14.44 6.81
N ILE A 55 13.22 13.28 6.51
CA ILE A 55 14.65 13.06 6.53
C ILE A 55 15.08 12.71 5.11
N ALA A 56 15.90 13.57 4.51
CA ALA A 56 16.47 13.33 3.21
C ALA A 56 17.80 12.56 3.33
N ARG A 57 17.96 11.52 2.51
CA ARG A 57 19.17 10.70 2.42
C ARG A 57 19.62 10.15 3.79
N PRO A 58 18.77 9.40 4.51
CA PRO A 58 19.18 8.76 5.76
C PRO A 58 20.37 7.82 5.52
N ARG A 59 21.32 7.82 6.46
CA ARG A 59 22.51 6.95 6.46
C ARG A 59 22.33 5.86 7.52
N GLY A 60 22.90 4.67 7.31
CA GLY A 60 22.91 3.60 8.34
C GLY A 60 21.97 2.42 8.12
N GLY A 61 21.58 2.12 6.88
CA GLY A 61 20.90 0.85 6.53
C GLY A 61 19.37 0.82 6.70
N GLU A 62 18.80 1.66 7.58
CA GLU A 62 17.34 1.87 7.61
C GLU A 62 16.92 2.99 6.65
N ILE A 63 15.90 2.73 5.84
CA ILE A 63 15.37 3.67 4.82
C ILE A 63 13.87 3.99 4.98
N TYR A 64 13.18 3.29 5.88
CA TYR A 64 11.74 3.37 6.01
C TYR A 64 11.31 4.53 6.92
N GLY A 65 10.37 5.36 6.46
CA GLY A 65 9.80 6.47 7.25
C GLY A 65 9.24 6.05 8.62
N GLY A 66 8.70 4.83 8.73
CA GLY A 66 8.22 4.28 10.00
C GLY A 66 9.33 3.93 10.99
N ALA A 67 10.53 3.65 10.50
CA ALA A 67 11.65 3.25 11.34
C ALA A 67 12.42 4.46 11.88
N ILE A 68 12.57 5.50 11.05
CA ILE A 68 13.41 6.67 11.34
C ILE A 68 12.58 7.89 11.78
N ALA A 69 11.53 8.24 11.02
CA ALA A 69 10.78 9.48 11.24
C ALA A 69 9.69 9.33 12.31
N ALA A 70 9.08 8.14 12.47
CA ALA A 70 8.05 7.92 13.49
C ALA A 70 8.56 8.07 14.94
N PRO A 71 9.74 7.54 15.34
CA PRO A 71 10.29 7.79 16.68
C PRO A 71 10.58 9.28 16.95
N MET A 72 10.98 10.03 15.92
CA MET A 72 11.21 11.48 16.07
C MET A 72 9.90 12.22 16.38
N VAL A 73 8.81 11.87 15.71
CA VAL A 73 7.48 12.44 16.02
C VAL A 73 7.08 12.15 17.46
N ARG A 74 7.33 10.93 17.96
CA ARG A 74 7.10 10.60 19.37
C ARG A 74 7.91 11.50 20.31
N SER A 75 9.22 11.67 20.06
CA SER A 75 10.07 12.52 20.90
C SER A 75 9.64 13.98 20.87
N ILE A 76 9.27 14.52 19.71
CA ILE A 76 8.77 15.89 19.56
C ILE A 76 7.47 16.06 20.34
N LEU A 77 6.52 15.13 20.20
CA LEU A 77 5.26 15.18 20.97
C LEU A 77 5.50 15.14 22.48
N GLN A 78 6.43 14.29 22.95
CA GLN A 78 6.78 14.23 24.37
C GLN A 78 7.35 15.56 24.88
N GLN A 79 8.18 16.24 24.08
CA GLN A 79 8.69 17.57 24.42
C GLN A 79 7.59 18.62 24.43
N ILE A 80 6.70 18.62 23.42
CA ILE A 80 5.55 19.52 23.35
C ILE A 80 4.66 19.36 24.60
N LEU A 81 4.40 18.14 25.03
CA LEU A 81 3.60 17.87 26.23
C LEU A 81 4.30 18.36 27.52
N ALA A 82 5.63 18.22 27.59
CA ALA A 82 6.44 18.61 28.74
C ALA A 82 6.67 20.13 28.87
N THR A 83 6.58 20.90 27.77
CA THR A 83 6.88 22.34 27.77
C THR A 83 5.69 23.20 28.23
N PRO A 84 5.81 24.06 29.25
CA PRO A 84 4.69 24.88 29.79
C PRO A 84 3.91 25.68 28.74
N SER A 85 4.57 26.25 27.74
CA SER A 85 3.97 26.98 26.61
C SER A 85 3.51 26.06 25.48
N SER A 86 2.93 24.90 25.82
CA SER A 86 2.48 23.94 24.82
C SER A 86 1.35 24.55 23.99
N PRO A 87 1.34 24.38 22.66
CA PRO A 87 0.17 24.70 21.84
C PRO A 87 -1.02 23.76 22.08
N LEU A 88 -0.84 22.72 22.90
CA LEU A 88 -1.88 21.77 23.26
C LEU A 88 -2.72 22.28 24.43
N ASP A 89 -4.02 22.05 24.37
CA ASP A 89 -4.93 22.26 25.49
C ASP A 89 -4.74 21.13 26.51
N ARG A 90 -4.09 21.44 27.63
CA ARG A 90 -3.78 20.43 28.65
C ARG A 90 -5.00 19.97 29.42
N ASP A 91 -5.97 20.85 29.65
CA ASP A 91 -7.11 20.52 30.48
C ASP A 91 -7.99 19.52 29.72
N ASP A 92 -8.20 19.76 28.43
CA ASP A 92 -8.85 18.81 27.51
C ASP A 92 -8.10 17.46 27.43
N LEU A 93 -6.76 17.48 27.32
CA LEU A 93 -5.96 16.26 27.33
C LEU A 93 -6.07 15.47 28.64
N LEU A 94 -6.06 16.16 29.79
CA LEU A 94 -6.14 15.53 31.11
C LEU A 94 -7.52 14.93 31.36
N GLU A 95 -8.58 15.59 30.89
CA GLU A 95 -9.94 15.03 30.93
C GLU A 95 -9.98 13.71 30.16
N ARG A 96 -9.42 13.67 28.94
CA ARG A 96 -9.38 12.47 28.10
C ARG A 96 -8.57 11.32 28.68
N VAL A 97 -7.48 11.60 29.39
CA VAL A 97 -6.69 10.57 30.10
C VAL A 97 -7.44 10.04 31.33
N SER A 98 -8.27 10.88 31.95
CA SER A 98 -9.04 10.57 33.16
C SER A 98 -10.35 9.85 32.86
N LEU A 99 -10.88 9.99 31.63
CA LEU A 99 -11.99 9.17 31.18
C LEU A 99 -11.57 7.71 31.33
N PRO A 100 -12.39 6.86 31.98
CA PRO A 100 -12.12 5.43 31.95
C PRO A 100 -12.00 5.08 30.47
N VAL A 101 -10.85 4.50 30.10
CA VAL A 101 -10.75 3.77 28.84
C VAL A 101 -11.78 2.68 28.99
N VAL A 102 -13.01 2.96 28.58
CA VAL A 102 -13.96 1.94 28.19
C VAL A 102 -13.16 1.26 27.11
N ALA A 103 -12.52 0.15 27.47
CA ALA A 103 -12.05 -0.79 26.50
C ALA A 103 -13.32 -1.07 25.72
N GLU A 104 -13.50 -0.34 24.62
CA GLU A 104 -14.43 -0.70 23.59
C GLU A 104 -14.09 -2.16 23.41
N ARG A 105 -15.01 -3.03 23.83
CA ARG A 105 -14.88 -4.45 23.53
C ARG A 105 -14.80 -4.41 22.02
N VAL A 106 -13.57 -4.48 21.51
CA VAL A 106 -13.33 -4.79 20.13
C VAL A 106 -13.90 -6.18 20.08
N GLU A 107 -15.18 -6.26 19.69
CA GLU A 107 -15.77 -7.54 19.35
C GLU A 107 -14.73 -8.19 18.45
N PRO A 108 -14.26 -9.39 18.80
CA PRO A 108 -13.22 -10.03 18.03
C PRO A 108 -13.69 -9.95 16.59
N ILE A 109 -12.90 -9.25 15.75
CA ILE A 109 -13.23 -9.02 14.36
C ILE A 109 -13.70 -10.38 13.87
N PRO A 110 -14.98 -10.54 13.49
CA PRO A 110 -15.50 -11.85 13.18
C PRO A 110 -14.52 -12.45 12.18
N PRO A 111 -14.04 -13.68 12.44
CA PRO A 111 -13.00 -14.28 11.60
C PRO A 111 -13.43 -14.05 10.16
N PRO A 112 -12.52 -13.53 9.31
CA PRO A 112 -12.88 -13.08 7.97
C PRO A 112 -13.76 -14.15 7.37
N LYS A 113 -15.01 -13.77 7.03
CA LYS A 113 -15.96 -14.74 6.49
C LYS A 113 -15.25 -15.36 5.31
N LEU A 114 -14.89 -16.63 5.45
CA LEU A 114 -14.21 -17.39 4.40
C LEU A 114 -15.20 -17.49 3.26
N VAL A 115 -15.18 -16.48 2.40
CA VAL A 115 -15.72 -16.59 1.07
C VAL A 115 -14.79 -17.59 0.41
N ARG A 116 -15.16 -18.86 0.48
CA ARG A 116 -14.70 -19.80 -0.54
C ARG A 116 -15.23 -19.20 -1.82
N LEU A 117 -14.37 -18.48 -2.55
CA LEU A 117 -14.57 -18.35 -3.98
C LEU A 117 -14.87 -19.77 -4.45
N PRO A 118 -15.91 -19.99 -5.25
CA PRO A 118 -16.09 -21.26 -5.91
C PRO A 118 -14.94 -21.40 -6.92
N LEU A 119 -13.75 -21.75 -6.41
CA LEU A 119 -12.95 -22.76 -7.04
C LEU A 119 -13.80 -24.02 -6.92
N ALA A 120 -14.80 -24.11 -7.79
CA ALA A 120 -15.33 -25.39 -8.20
C ALA A 120 -14.10 -26.13 -8.73
N ALA A 121 -13.45 -26.88 -7.84
CA ALA A 121 -12.76 -28.08 -8.23
C ALA A 121 -13.84 -28.87 -8.98
N ASP A 122 -13.77 -28.74 -10.30
CA ASP A 122 -14.62 -29.48 -11.19
C ASP A 122 -14.30 -30.95 -10.88
N GLN A 123 -15.24 -31.62 -10.22
CA GLN A 123 -15.17 -33.06 -10.00
C GLN A 123 -15.33 -33.81 -11.33
N ASN A 124 -15.58 -33.10 -12.45
CA ASN A 124 -15.37 -33.64 -13.79
C ASN A 124 -13.96 -33.29 -14.26
N GLY A 125 -13.12 -34.32 -14.40
CA GLY A 125 -11.90 -34.29 -15.19
C GLY A 125 -12.13 -34.10 -16.68
N ALA A 126 -12.94 -33.12 -17.08
CA ALA A 126 -12.99 -32.57 -18.42
C ALA A 126 -12.18 -31.27 -18.38
N ALA A 127 -11.03 -31.25 -19.06
CA ALA A 127 -10.19 -30.07 -19.17
C ALA A 127 -11.02 -28.84 -19.57
N ARG A 128 -11.29 -27.93 -18.62
CA ARG A 128 -11.97 -26.65 -18.90
C ARG A 128 -11.07 -25.85 -19.83
N SER A 129 -11.29 -26.00 -21.13
CA SER A 129 -10.55 -25.25 -22.13
C SER A 129 -11.10 -23.83 -22.20
N ILE A 130 -10.27 -22.85 -21.90
CA ILE A 130 -10.58 -21.44 -21.95
C ILE A 130 -10.04 -20.91 -23.28
N ALA A 131 -10.91 -20.40 -24.16
CA ALA A 131 -10.49 -19.76 -25.38
C ALA A 131 -9.87 -18.39 -25.06
N ILE A 132 -8.68 -18.11 -25.60
CA ILE A 132 -8.06 -16.79 -25.50
C ILE A 132 -8.92 -15.81 -26.31
N PRO A 133 -9.51 -14.76 -25.70
CA PRO A 133 -10.31 -13.79 -26.44
C PRO A 133 -9.42 -12.98 -27.40
N GLU A 134 -10.01 -12.32 -28.38
CA GLU A 134 -9.28 -11.37 -29.23
C GLU A 134 -8.85 -10.15 -28.41
N LEU A 135 -7.53 -9.92 -28.35
CA LEU A 135 -6.90 -8.87 -27.54
C LEU A 135 -6.21 -7.79 -28.39
N VAL A 136 -6.17 -7.97 -29.72
CA VAL A 136 -5.55 -7.02 -30.65
C VAL A 136 -6.29 -5.69 -30.60
N GLY A 137 -5.55 -4.58 -30.52
CA GLY A 137 -6.15 -3.24 -30.42
C GLY A 137 -6.54 -2.80 -29.01
N GLN A 138 -6.49 -3.69 -28.02
CA GLN A 138 -6.71 -3.32 -26.62
C GLN A 138 -5.44 -2.75 -25.98
N SER A 139 -5.61 -1.85 -25.01
CA SER A 139 -4.49 -1.40 -24.17
C SER A 139 -3.94 -2.57 -23.34
N SER A 140 -2.63 -2.58 -23.07
CA SER A 140 -2.02 -3.63 -22.23
C SER A 140 -2.76 -3.83 -20.91
N ARG A 141 -3.26 -2.75 -20.30
CA ARG A 141 -4.03 -2.79 -19.05
C ARG A 141 -5.36 -3.53 -19.19
N ALA A 142 -6.12 -3.24 -20.26
CA ALA A 142 -7.40 -3.90 -20.52
C ALA A 142 -7.20 -5.39 -20.85
N ALA A 143 -6.17 -5.71 -21.65
CA ALA A 143 -5.84 -7.08 -22.02
C ALA A 143 -5.40 -7.92 -20.82
N ILE A 144 -4.54 -7.38 -19.95
CA ILE A 144 -4.11 -8.05 -18.70
C ILE A 144 -5.32 -8.32 -17.80
N PHE A 145 -6.18 -7.32 -17.60
CA PHE A 145 -7.36 -7.46 -16.76
C PHE A 145 -8.29 -8.57 -17.25
N ARG A 146 -8.52 -8.63 -18.57
CA ARG A 146 -9.39 -9.63 -19.20
C ARG A 146 -8.84 -11.05 -19.08
N LEU A 147 -7.53 -11.23 -19.24
CA LEU A 147 -6.88 -12.54 -19.06
C LEU A 147 -6.86 -12.98 -17.59
N HIS A 148 -6.65 -12.04 -16.66
CA HIS A 148 -6.68 -12.35 -15.23
C HIS A 148 -8.09 -12.74 -14.74
N GLN A 149 -9.14 -12.13 -15.29
CA GLN A 149 -10.53 -12.55 -15.04
C GLN A 149 -10.80 -13.98 -15.50
N LEU A 150 -10.10 -14.44 -16.54
CA LEU A 150 -10.18 -15.82 -17.04
C LEU A 150 -9.25 -16.79 -16.29
N GLY A 151 -8.53 -16.33 -15.26
CA GLY A 151 -7.60 -17.17 -14.49
C GLY A 151 -6.35 -17.59 -15.27
N LEU A 152 -5.96 -16.80 -16.28
CA LEU A 152 -4.74 -17.02 -17.05
C LEU A 152 -3.59 -16.16 -16.50
N THR A 153 -2.37 -16.71 -16.55
CA THR A 153 -1.16 -15.96 -16.17
C THR A 153 -0.68 -15.15 -17.36
N VAL A 154 -0.24 -13.91 -17.16
CA VAL A 154 0.14 -13.01 -18.27
C VAL A 154 1.59 -12.60 -18.16
N ARG A 155 2.33 -12.70 -19.27
CA ARG A 155 3.68 -12.15 -19.44
C ARG A 155 3.64 -11.08 -20.52
N LEU A 156 3.90 -9.82 -20.17
CA LEU A 156 3.89 -8.73 -21.13
C LEU A 156 5.30 -8.51 -21.70
N SER A 157 5.40 -8.43 -23.03
CA SER A 157 6.61 -8.05 -23.75
C SER A 157 6.33 -6.79 -24.59
N GLY A 158 6.96 -5.67 -24.22
CA GLY A 158 6.76 -4.35 -24.84
C GLY A 158 5.77 -3.43 -24.12
N ALA A 159 5.54 -2.24 -24.66
CA ALA A 159 4.64 -1.22 -24.13
C ALA A 159 3.79 -0.64 -25.28
N GLY A 160 2.50 -0.36 -25.00
CA GLY A 160 1.57 0.21 -25.98
C GLY A 160 0.32 -0.65 -26.17
N THR A 161 -0.14 -0.75 -27.41
CA THR A 161 -1.34 -1.51 -27.76
C THR A 161 -0.96 -2.95 -28.08
N ILE A 162 -1.79 -3.92 -27.68
CA ILE A 162 -1.53 -5.33 -27.99
C ILE A 162 -1.65 -5.55 -29.49
N ARG A 163 -0.57 -6.08 -30.10
CA ARG A 163 -0.53 -6.48 -31.51
C ARG A 163 -0.74 -7.97 -31.70
N GLY A 164 -0.48 -8.77 -30.67
CA GLY A 164 -0.68 -10.21 -30.69
C GLY A 164 -0.46 -10.87 -29.34
N SER A 165 -0.85 -12.13 -29.26
CA SER A 165 -0.64 -12.99 -28.10
C SER A 165 -0.13 -14.36 -28.54
N GLU A 166 0.64 -15.00 -27.67
CA GLU A 166 1.02 -16.40 -27.82
C GLU A 166 0.64 -17.15 -26.53
N PRO A 167 -0.27 -18.16 -26.59
CA PRO A 167 -0.96 -18.68 -27.77
C PRO A 167 -1.92 -17.67 -28.46
N ALA A 168 -2.23 -17.91 -29.74
CA ALA A 168 -3.03 -17.00 -30.57
C ALA A 168 -4.47 -16.84 -30.05
N ALA A 169 -5.10 -15.70 -30.34
CA ALA A 169 -6.52 -15.49 -30.07
C ALA A 169 -7.37 -16.61 -30.70
N GLY A 170 -8.35 -17.12 -29.95
CA GLY A 170 -9.15 -18.29 -30.31
C GLY A 170 -8.53 -19.63 -29.91
N THR A 171 -7.27 -19.67 -29.47
CA THR A 171 -6.66 -20.91 -28.97
C THR A 171 -7.23 -21.28 -27.62
N SER A 172 -7.60 -22.54 -27.50
CA SER A 172 -8.23 -23.13 -26.33
C SER A 172 -7.16 -23.64 -25.35
N VAL A 173 -6.96 -22.95 -24.23
CA VAL A 173 -5.89 -23.24 -23.25
C VAL A 173 -6.42 -23.71 -21.91
N THR A 174 -5.62 -24.45 -21.15
CA THR A 174 -6.00 -24.85 -19.79
C THR A 174 -5.89 -23.66 -18.82
N PRO A 175 -6.74 -23.61 -17.78
CA PRO A 175 -6.70 -22.53 -16.79
C PRO A 175 -5.34 -22.55 -16.08
N GLY A 176 -4.72 -21.38 -15.94
CA GLY A 176 -3.35 -21.24 -15.39
C GLY A 176 -2.22 -21.25 -16.42
N THR A 177 -2.50 -21.45 -17.71
CA THR A 177 -1.49 -21.30 -18.79
C THR A 177 -0.96 -19.86 -18.84
N SER A 178 0.35 -19.71 -19.07
CA SER A 178 0.97 -18.41 -19.27
C SER A 178 0.77 -17.94 -20.71
N VAL A 179 0.10 -16.81 -20.91
CA VAL A 179 -0.08 -16.14 -22.19
C VAL A 179 0.91 -14.98 -22.30
N THR A 180 1.74 -15.00 -23.35
CA THR A 180 2.67 -13.91 -23.64
C THR A 180 1.97 -12.89 -24.54
N LEU A 181 1.90 -11.64 -24.10
CA LEU A 181 1.34 -10.53 -24.87
C LEU A 181 2.45 -9.71 -25.51
N PHE A 182 2.35 -9.48 -26.81
CA PHE A 182 3.26 -8.60 -27.56
C PHE A 182 2.59 -7.24 -27.73
N ALA A 183 3.12 -6.22 -27.05
CA ALA A 183 2.65 -4.85 -27.13
C ALA A 183 3.63 -4.00 -27.95
N GLY A 184 3.10 -3.13 -28.81
CA GLY A 184 3.88 -2.18 -29.60
C GLY A 184 3.19 -0.82 -29.68
N SER A 185 3.97 0.25 -29.69
CA SER A 185 3.49 1.60 -29.99
C SER A 185 3.21 1.74 -31.49
N GLU A 186 2.10 2.37 -31.87
CA GLU A 186 1.99 2.99 -33.20
C GLU A 186 3.04 4.10 -33.31
N GLN A 187 3.80 4.11 -34.42
CA GLN A 187 4.41 5.33 -34.93
C GLN A 187 3.43 5.94 -35.92
#